data_AF-A0A2N1F7P2-F1
#
_entry.id   AF-A0A2N1F7P2-F1
#
_cell.length_a   1.000
_cell.length_b   1.000
_cell.length_c   1.000
_cell.angle_alpha   90.00
_cell.angle_beta   90.00
_cell.angle_gamma   90.00
#
_symmetry.space_group_name_H-M   'P 1'
#
loop_
_entity.id
_entity.type
_entity.pdbx_description
1 polymer ?
#
loop_
_entity_poly.entity_id
_entity_poly.type
_entity_poly.pdbx_seq_one_letter_code
_entity_poly.pdbx_strand_id
1 'polypeptide(L)'
;MYLNTGIASLLAFILLLIMNYTWPLTEYSLNDVLLNNVSISVLEKESLIKLIGINYALDTVFIFSWIGSWIGIFLHFKSLNINLISVCFGLSLLGALLDITENSISFSLLTGNNKNVEGILFIHSIIRDISFWLPMVASFMLAFIMPKTKGIGFILLKLTGIIGILFAILGMYIQFFSVFPYYWFMLWFFAATIFLFENFSKRVL
;
A
#
# COMPACT_ATOMS: atom_id res chain seq x y z
N MET A 1 15.52 16.33 -4.60
CA MET A 1 14.28 16.04 -3.85
C MET A 1 13.26 15.30 -4.72
N TYR A 2 12.65 15.95 -5.73
CA TYR A 2 11.67 15.31 -6.62
C TYR A 2 12.19 14.05 -7.32
N LEU A 3 13.46 14.02 -7.74
CA LEU A 3 14.09 12.84 -8.32
C LEU A 3 14.04 11.65 -7.34
N ASN A 4 14.56 11.81 -6.12
CA ASN A 4 14.64 10.73 -5.13
C ASN A 4 13.24 10.25 -4.70
N THR A 5 12.31 11.17 -4.47
CA THR A 5 10.94 10.78 -4.08
C THR A 5 10.15 10.21 -5.25
N GLY A 6 10.44 10.63 -6.48
CA GLY A 6 9.91 10.03 -7.71
C GLY A 6 10.44 8.61 -7.92
N ILE A 7 11.72 8.37 -7.67
CA ILE A 7 12.32 7.02 -7.67
C ILE A 7 11.69 6.15 -6.60
N ALA A 8 11.46 6.68 -5.38
CA ALA A 8 10.75 5.95 -4.33
C ALA A 8 9.33 5.57 -4.77
N SER A 9 8.60 6.49 -5.41
CA SER A 9 7.27 6.19 -5.96
C SER A 9 7.31 5.14 -7.08
N LEU A 10 8.31 5.21 -7.95
CA LEU A 10 8.50 4.23 -9.02
C LEU A 10 8.82 2.84 -8.45
N LEU A 11 9.69 2.79 -7.45
CA LEU A 11 10.03 1.55 -6.74
C LEU A 11 8.79 0.94 -6.08
N ALA A 12 7.97 1.76 -5.40
CA ALA A 12 6.72 1.30 -4.81
C ALA A 12 5.78 0.69 -5.88
N PHE A 13 5.62 1.35 -7.02
CA PHE A 13 4.82 0.84 -8.14
C PHE A 13 5.37 -0.48 -8.71
N ILE A 14 6.68 -0.56 -8.96
CA ILE A 14 7.31 -1.78 -9.50
C ILE A 14 7.19 -2.94 -8.49
N LEU A 15 7.39 -2.69 -7.20
CA LEU A 15 7.24 -3.71 -6.17
C LEU A 15 5.82 -4.25 -6.12
N LEU A 16 4.80 -3.38 -6.19
CA LEU A 16 3.41 -3.82 -6.25
C LEU A 16 3.11 -4.65 -7.51
N LEU A 17 3.69 -4.31 -8.66
CA LEU A 17 3.59 -5.14 -9.87
C LEU A 17 4.21 -6.52 -9.65
N ILE A 18 5.44 -6.57 -9.15
CA ILE A 18 6.13 -7.84 -8.85
C ILE A 18 5.29 -8.67 -7.89
N MET A 19 4.87 -8.08 -6.77
CA MET A 19 4.04 -8.75 -5.76
C MET A 19 2.72 -9.25 -6.36
N ASN A 20 2.06 -8.47 -7.22
CA ASN A 20 0.84 -8.91 -7.89
C ASN A 20 1.04 -10.08 -8.87
N TYR A 21 2.25 -10.29 -9.41
CA TYR A 21 2.59 -11.45 -10.24
C TYR A 21 3.16 -12.63 -9.44
N THR A 22 3.69 -12.41 -8.24
CA THR A 22 4.20 -13.48 -7.35
C THR A 22 3.12 -14.00 -6.38
N TRP A 23 2.09 -13.20 -6.08
CA TRP A 23 0.92 -13.59 -5.29
C TRP A 23 -0.06 -14.60 -5.92
N PRO A 24 -0.27 -14.69 -7.25
CA PRO A 24 -1.22 -15.63 -7.85
C PRO A 24 -0.75 -17.09 -7.82
N LEU A 25 0.38 -17.39 -7.17
CA LEU A 25 0.86 -18.76 -6.93
C LEU A 25 0.43 -19.32 -5.56
N THR A 26 -0.27 -18.54 -4.72
CA THR A 26 -0.91 -19.07 -3.52
C THR A 26 -2.42 -19.15 -3.76
N GLU A 27 -2.91 -20.30 -4.22
CA GLU A 27 -4.37 -20.60 -4.32
C GLU A 27 -5.12 -20.37 -2.99
N TYR A 28 -4.37 -20.27 -1.89
CA TYR A 28 -4.86 -20.21 -0.52
C TYR A 28 -4.35 -18.97 0.20
N SER A 29 -5.20 -18.34 1.01
CA SER A 29 -4.77 -17.25 1.89
C SER A 29 -3.88 -17.76 3.03
N LEU A 30 -3.07 -16.89 3.64
CA LEU A 30 -2.31 -17.23 4.85
C LEU A 30 -3.23 -17.84 5.93
N ASN A 31 -4.43 -17.29 6.07
CA ASN A 31 -5.43 -17.75 7.04
C ASN A 31 -5.84 -19.20 6.76
N ASP A 32 -6.12 -19.53 5.50
CA ASP A 32 -6.54 -20.88 5.11
C ASP A 32 -5.44 -21.92 5.35
N VAL A 33 -4.18 -21.53 5.14
CA VAL A 33 -3.01 -22.39 5.33
C VAL A 33 -2.69 -22.60 6.82
N LEU A 34 -2.80 -21.54 7.63
CA LEU A 34 -2.53 -21.61 9.07
C LEU A 34 -3.63 -22.33 9.84
N LEU A 35 -4.89 -22.15 9.44
CA LEU A 35 -6.04 -22.80 10.06
C LEU A 35 -6.24 -24.26 9.57
N ASN A 36 -5.40 -24.74 8.65
CA ASN A 36 -5.54 -26.04 7.97
C ASN A 36 -6.92 -26.21 7.29
N ASN A 37 -7.48 -25.12 6.76
CA ASN A 37 -8.73 -25.16 5.97
C ASN A 37 -8.51 -25.78 4.58
N VAL A 38 -7.26 -26.14 4.25
CA VAL A 38 -6.85 -26.66 2.95
C VAL A 38 -6.06 -27.95 3.15
N SER A 39 -6.38 -28.97 2.36
CA SER A 39 -5.63 -30.22 2.29
C SER A 39 -4.43 -30.10 1.35
N ILE A 40 -3.30 -29.61 1.85
CA ILE A 40 -2.01 -29.56 1.14
C ILE A 40 -1.00 -30.50 1.78
N SER A 41 -0.09 -31.06 0.97
CA SER A 41 1.01 -31.88 1.50
C SER A 41 1.99 -31.06 2.35
N VAL A 42 2.76 -31.71 3.22
CA VAL A 42 3.74 -31.03 4.08
C VAL A 42 4.79 -30.26 3.26
N LEU A 43 5.27 -30.87 2.17
CA LEU A 43 6.22 -30.25 1.23
C LEU A 43 5.65 -29.01 0.53
N GLU A 44 4.38 -29.08 0.10
CA GLU A 44 3.69 -27.92 -0.50
C GLU A 44 3.47 -26.81 0.52
N LYS A 45 3.11 -27.16 1.77
CA LYS A 45 2.93 -26.20 2.86
C LYS A 45 4.21 -25.43 3.18
N GLU A 46 5.36 -26.11 3.27
CA GLU A 46 6.65 -25.46 3.51
C GLU A 46 7.06 -24.52 2.37
N SER A 47 6.87 -24.94 1.11
CA SER A 47 7.13 -24.11 -0.06
C SER A 47 6.24 -22.85 -0.07
N LEU A 48 4.95 -23.02 0.24
CA LEU A 48 3.97 -21.94 0.29
C LEU A 48 4.31 -20.92 1.39
N ILE A 49 4.64 -21.39 2.60
CA ILE A 49 5.08 -20.53 3.72
C ILE A 49 6.30 -19.69 3.33
N LYS A 50 7.27 -20.29 2.64
CA LYS A 50 8.47 -19.57 2.16
C LYS A 50 8.11 -18.49 1.14
N LEU A 51 7.21 -18.79 0.20
CA LEU A 51 6.77 -17.84 -0.82
C LEU A 51 6.02 -16.65 -0.17
N ILE A 52 5.13 -16.93 0.78
CA ILE A 52 4.42 -15.90 1.55
C ILE A 52 5.44 -15.02 2.32
N GLY A 53 6.44 -15.63 2.96
CA GLY A 53 7.49 -14.89 3.66
C GLY A 53 8.31 -13.96 2.75
N ILE A 54 8.59 -14.35 1.51
CA ILE A 54 9.26 -13.50 0.51
C ILE A 54 8.38 -12.30 0.16
N ASN A 55 7.07 -12.50 -0.05
CA ASN A 55 6.17 -11.39 -0.35
C ASN A 55 6.11 -10.37 0.80
N TYR A 56 6.05 -10.81 2.06
CA TYR A 56 6.11 -9.87 3.21
C TYR A 56 7.44 -9.12 3.33
N ALA A 57 8.55 -9.74 2.95
CA ALA A 57 9.84 -9.04 2.86
C ALA A 57 9.83 -7.98 1.76
N LEU A 58 9.27 -8.28 0.59
CA LEU A 58 9.09 -7.30 -0.50
C LEU A 58 8.15 -6.17 -0.08
N ASP A 59 7.08 -6.50 0.64
CA ASP A 59 6.10 -5.54 1.14
C ASP A 59 6.73 -4.56 2.14
N THR A 60 7.63 -5.05 3.00
CA THR A 60 8.43 -4.19 3.89
C THR A 60 9.26 -3.16 3.10
N VAL A 61 9.89 -3.57 2.00
CA VAL A 61 10.64 -2.65 1.11
C VAL A 61 9.70 -1.66 0.40
N PHE A 62 8.51 -2.14 0.02
CA PHE A 62 7.46 -1.30 -0.54
C PHE A 62 7.03 -0.20 0.45
N ILE A 63 6.88 -0.51 1.74
CA ILE A 63 6.47 0.47 2.75
C ILE A 63 7.48 1.62 2.89
N PHE A 64 8.79 1.36 2.83
CA PHE A 64 9.78 2.45 2.82
C PHE A 64 9.68 3.32 1.55
N SER A 65 9.38 2.69 0.42
CA SER A 65 9.18 3.35 -0.86
C SER A 65 7.91 4.21 -0.86
N TRP A 66 6.84 3.71 -0.24
CA TRP A 66 5.62 4.45 0.08
C TRP A 66 5.96 5.71 0.85
N ILE A 67 6.63 5.60 2.00
CA ILE A 67 6.98 6.75 2.86
C ILE A 67 7.77 7.79 2.04
N GLY A 68 8.75 7.36 1.26
CA GLY A 68 9.55 8.23 0.40
C GLY A 68 8.72 9.00 -0.64
N SER A 69 7.74 8.35 -1.26
CA SER A 69 6.82 8.98 -2.22
C SER A 69 5.98 10.07 -1.54
N TRP A 70 5.40 9.77 -0.37
CA TRP A 70 4.56 10.71 0.37
C TRP A 70 5.33 11.90 0.95
N ILE A 71 6.62 11.74 1.29
CA ILE A 71 7.51 12.87 1.60
C ILE A 71 7.58 13.83 0.41
N GLY A 72 7.70 13.32 -0.82
CA GLY A 72 7.73 14.13 -2.03
C GLY A 72 6.44 14.93 -2.24
N ILE A 73 5.31 14.28 -2.04
CA ILE A 73 3.97 14.89 -2.11
C ILE A 73 3.81 15.96 -1.03
N PHE A 74 4.16 15.66 0.22
CA PHE A 74 4.11 16.61 1.33
C PHE A 74 4.92 17.87 1.03
N LEU A 75 6.18 17.70 0.61
CA LEU A 75 7.07 18.82 0.34
C LEU A 75 6.63 19.67 -0.86
N HIS A 76 5.89 19.10 -1.81
CA HIS A 76 5.28 19.85 -2.90
C HIS A 76 4.13 20.73 -2.42
N PHE A 77 3.21 20.15 -1.64
CA PHE A 77 1.94 20.81 -1.28
C PHE A 77 1.99 21.63 0.01
N LYS A 78 3.08 21.56 0.79
CA LYS A 78 3.22 22.27 2.08
C LYS A 78 3.00 23.79 2.03
N SER A 79 3.30 24.43 0.91
CA SER A 79 3.08 25.87 0.76
C SER A 79 1.63 26.25 0.51
N LEU A 80 0.77 25.30 0.10
CA LEU A 80 -0.65 25.56 -0.16
C LEU A 80 -1.48 25.50 1.12
N ASN A 81 -1.31 24.44 1.90
CA ASN A 81 -2.02 24.25 3.17
C ASN A 81 -1.26 23.26 4.06
N ILE A 82 -0.34 23.78 4.89
CA ILE A 82 0.52 22.96 5.74
C ILE A 82 -0.26 22.07 6.71
N ASN A 83 -1.37 22.57 7.26
CA ASN A 83 -2.16 21.83 8.24
C ASN A 83 -2.80 20.60 7.60
N LEU A 84 -3.48 20.78 6.47
CA LEU A 84 -4.13 19.66 5.80
C LEU A 84 -3.12 18.65 5.24
N ILE A 85 -2.04 19.11 4.60
CA ILE A 85 -1.04 18.18 4.05
C ILE A 85 -0.31 17.41 5.16
N SER A 86 -0.14 18.00 6.35
CA SER A 86 0.42 17.31 7.51
C SER A 86 -0.51 16.20 7.99
N VAL A 87 -1.83 16.43 7.98
CA VAL A 87 -2.83 15.39 8.27
C VAL A 87 -2.78 14.29 7.20
N CYS A 88 -2.78 14.62 5.91
CA CYS A 88 -2.66 13.63 4.84
C CYS A 88 -1.38 12.78 4.99
N PHE A 89 -0.25 13.44 5.23
CA PHE A 89 1.03 12.76 5.43
C PHE A 89 1.00 11.87 6.67
N GLY A 90 0.46 12.37 7.80
CA GLY A 90 0.32 11.61 9.04
C GLY A 90 -0.57 10.37 8.88
N LEU A 91 -1.72 10.50 8.22
CA LEU A 91 -2.60 9.37 7.92
C LEU A 91 -1.89 8.32 7.05
N SER A 92 -1.24 8.76 5.96
CA SER A 92 -0.44 7.87 5.11
C SER A 92 0.66 7.16 5.89
N LEU A 93 1.40 7.88 6.76
CA LEU A 93 2.46 7.31 7.57
C LEU A 93 1.93 6.30 8.59
N LEU A 94 0.80 6.60 9.24
CA LEU A 94 0.13 5.66 10.14
C LEU A 94 -0.30 4.40 9.39
N GLY A 95 -0.80 4.52 8.16
CA GLY A 95 -1.10 3.39 7.29
C GLY A 95 0.13 2.50 7.08
N ALA A 96 1.27 3.10 6.68
CA ALA A 96 2.54 2.41 6.52
C ALA A 96 3.02 1.70 7.80
N LEU A 97 2.88 2.33 8.98
CA LEU A 97 3.29 1.72 10.25
C LEU A 97 2.39 0.54 10.65
N LEU A 98 1.09 0.64 10.39
CA LEU A 98 0.15 -0.47 10.58
C LEU A 98 0.48 -1.61 9.62
N ASP A 99 0.89 -1.31 8.40
CA ASP A 99 1.31 -2.32 7.42
C ASP A 99 2.59 -3.07 7.86
N ILE A 100 3.58 -2.36 8.44
CA ILE A 100 4.75 -3.02 9.07
C ILE A 100 4.30 -3.93 10.23
N THR A 101 3.29 -3.50 10.98
CA THR A 101 2.74 -4.26 12.11
C THR A 101 2.04 -5.52 11.61
N GLU A 102 1.23 -5.41 10.54
CA GLU A 102 0.61 -6.53 9.82
C GLU A 102 1.67 -7.56 9.43
N ASN A 103 2.71 -7.10 8.72
CA ASN A 103 3.79 -7.93 8.22
C ASN A 103 4.52 -8.68 9.35
N SER A 104 4.74 -7.98 10.48
CA SER A 104 5.39 -8.55 11.66
C SER A 104 4.53 -9.63 12.33
N ILE A 105 3.21 -9.42 12.42
CA ILE A 105 2.27 -10.42 12.94
C ILE A 105 2.25 -11.64 12.01
N SER A 106 2.16 -11.42 10.70
CA SER A 106 2.19 -12.47 9.70
C SER A 106 3.46 -13.32 9.80
N PHE A 107 4.62 -12.68 9.95
CA PHE A 107 5.90 -13.39 10.13
C PHE A 107 5.95 -14.21 11.43
N SER A 108 5.44 -13.66 12.54
CA SER A 108 5.34 -14.38 13.81
C SER A 108 4.39 -15.58 13.73
N LEU A 109 3.34 -15.49 12.90
CA LEU A 109 2.42 -16.59 12.64
C LEU A 109 3.08 -17.71 11.81
N LEU A 110 3.93 -17.36 10.85
CA LEU A 110 4.65 -18.31 10.00
C LEU A 110 5.76 -19.07 10.74
N THR A 111 6.43 -18.42 11.70
CA THR A 111 7.63 -18.96 12.37
C THR A 111 7.37 -19.50 13.78
N GLY A 112 6.22 -19.16 14.38
CA GLY A 112 5.89 -19.47 15.77
C GLY A 112 4.89 -20.61 15.93
N ASN A 113 5.00 -21.37 17.03
CA ASN A 113 3.97 -22.31 17.46
C ASN A 113 2.92 -21.56 18.31
N ASN A 114 1.96 -20.93 17.65
CA ASN A 114 1.02 -20.00 18.27
C ASN A 114 -0.18 -20.75 18.88
N LYS A 115 -0.42 -20.55 20.19
CA LYS A 115 -1.55 -21.17 20.90
C LYS A 115 -2.91 -20.51 20.63
N ASN A 116 -2.93 -19.30 20.07
CA ASN A 116 -4.14 -18.51 19.80
C ASN A 116 -4.12 -17.92 18.38
N VAL A 117 -4.03 -18.78 17.36
CA VAL A 117 -3.93 -18.37 15.95
C VAL A 117 -5.14 -17.53 15.52
N GLU A 118 -6.36 -17.95 15.86
CA GLU A 118 -7.59 -17.26 15.45
C GLU A 118 -7.67 -15.82 15.97
N GLY A 119 -7.37 -15.60 17.26
CA GLY A 119 -7.40 -14.26 17.85
C GLY A 119 -6.34 -13.33 17.23
N ILE A 120 -5.17 -13.87 16.89
CA ILE A 120 -4.11 -13.09 16.23
C ILE A 120 -4.53 -12.74 14.79
N LEU A 121 -5.13 -13.69 14.06
CA LEU A 121 -5.64 -13.46 12.70
C LEU A 121 -6.76 -12.42 12.63
N PHE A 122 -7.61 -12.35 13.67
CA PHE A 122 -8.63 -11.31 13.78
C PHE A 122 -8.01 -9.92 13.93
N ILE A 123 -7.05 -9.76 14.84
CA ILE A 123 -6.34 -8.48 15.05
C ILE A 123 -5.57 -8.09 13.78
N HIS A 124 -4.88 -9.05 13.17
CA HIS A 124 -4.17 -8.89 11.89
C HIS A 124 -5.08 -8.31 10.80
N SER A 125 -6.28 -8.87 10.63
CA SER A 125 -7.25 -8.41 9.62
C SER A 125 -7.69 -6.97 9.87
N ILE A 126 -7.95 -6.59 11.12
CA ILE A 126 -8.30 -5.20 11.49
C ILE A 126 -7.16 -4.24 11.16
N ILE A 127 -5.93 -4.60 11.51
CA ILE A 127 -4.74 -3.77 11.26
C ILE A 127 -4.55 -3.54 9.76
N ARG A 128 -4.67 -4.61 8.96
CA ARG A 128 -4.60 -4.55 7.49
C ARG A 128 -5.67 -3.65 6.90
N ASP A 129 -6.92 -3.79 7.33
CA ASP A 129 -8.01 -2.99 6.77
C ASP A 129 -7.81 -1.50 7.10
N ILE A 130 -7.37 -1.18 8.32
CA ILE A 130 -7.04 0.21 8.70
C ILE A 130 -5.81 0.71 7.92
N SER A 131 -4.78 -0.13 7.69
CA SER A 131 -3.58 0.28 6.95
C SER A 131 -3.89 0.76 5.53
N PHE A 132 -4.90 0.16 4.89
CA PHE A 132 -5.40 0.55 3.57
C PHE A 132 -6.30 1.79 3.61
N TRP A 133 -7.18 1.92 4.61
CA TRP A 133 -8.10 3.05 4.73
C TRP A 133 -7.38 4.39 4.85
N LEU A 134 -6.37 4.45 5.72
CA LEU A 134 -5.69 5.71 6.07
C LEU A 134 -5.07 6.45 4.86
N PRO A 135 -4.26 5.82 3.99
CA PRO A 135 -3.72 6.48 2.79
C PRO A 135 -4.79 6.82 1.75
N MET A 136 -5.87 6.03 1.65
CA MET A 136 -6.97 6.32 0.73
C MET A 136 -7.77 7.56 1.19
N VAL A 137 -8.00 7.72 2.50
CA VAL A 137 -8.58 8.95 3.06
C VAL A 137 -7.61 10.12 2.89
N ALA A 138 -6.32 9.91 3.16
CA ALA A 138 -5.30 10.95 2.98
C ALA A 138 -5.25 11.49 1.55
N SER A 139 -5.26 10.60 0.57
CA SER A 139 -5.23 10.96 -0.86
C SER A 139 -6.51 11.63 -1.33
N PHE A 140 -7.67 11.20 -0.83
CA PHE A 140 -8.95 11.86 -1.07
C PHE A 140 -8.94 13.29 -0.54
N MET A 141 -8.54 13.50 0.72
CA MET A 141 -8.40 14.83 1.33
C MET A 141 -7.42 15.71 0.54
N LEU A 142 -6.29 15.14 0.11
CA LEU A 142 -5.30 15.83 -0.70
C LEU A 142 -5.87 16.31 -2.05
N ALA A 143 -6.72 15.51 -2.70
CA ALA A 143 -7.32 15.87 -3.98
C ALA A 143 -8.17 17.16 -3.91
N PHE A 144 -8.74 17.50 -2.75
CA PHE A 144 -9.52 18.74 -2.56
C PHE A 144 -8.66 19.99 -2.49
N ILE A 145 -7.44 19.91 -1.97
CA ILE A 145 -6.52 21.07 -1.93
C ILE A 145 -5.67 21.20 -3.19
N MET A 146 -5.62 20.16 -4.02
CA MET A 146 -4.89 20.22 -5.27
C MET A 146 -5.47 21.30 -6.19
N PRO A 147 -4.65 22.29 -6.61
CA PRO A 147 -5.10 23.37 -7.47
C PRO A 147 -5.53 22.81 -8.83
N LYS A 148 -6.36 23.57 -9.56
CA LYS A 148 -6.71 23.25 -10.95
C LYS A 148 -5.53 23.63 -11.87
N THR A 149 -4.51 22.78 -11.89
CA THR A 149 -3.30 22.96 -12.72
C THR A 149 -3.38 22.09 -13.96
N LYS A 150 -2.72 22.56 -15.03
CA LYS A 150 -2.51 21.79 -16.27
C LYS A 150 -1.26 20.94 -16.11
N GLY A 151 -1.38 19.63 -16.34
CA GLY A 151 -0.28 18.66 -16.25
C GLY A 151 -0.83 17.26 -16.05
N ILE A 152 -0.35 16.29 -16.84
CA ILE A 152 -0.90 14.93 -16.80
C ILE A 152 -0.68 14.29 -15.42
N GLY A 153 0.46 14.53 -14.78
CA GLY A 153 0.74 14.01 -13.45
C GLY A 153 -0.20 14.57 -12.38
N PHE A 154 -0.54 15.86 -12.45
CA PHE A 154 -1.50 16.49 -11.55
C PHE A 154 -2.91 15.91 -11.73
N ILE A 155 -3.36 15.75 -12.97
CA ILE A 155 -4.68 15.20 -13.29
C ILE A 155 -4.78 13.75 -12.78
N LEU A 156 -3.78 12.92 -13.09
CA LEU A 156 -3.75 11.53 -12.65
C LEU A 156 -3.75 11.42 -11.13
N LEU A 157 -2.88 12.16 -10.44
CA LEU A 157 -2.77 12.11 -8.98
C LEU A 157 -4.06 12.57 -8.29
N LYS A 158 -4.74 13.58 -8.85
CA LYS A 158 -6.03 14.04 -8.34
C LYS A 158 -7.13 13.01 -8.56
N LEU A 159 -7.21 12.41 -9.74
CA LEU A 159 -8.20 11.38 -10.05
C LEU A 159 -8.02 10.14 -9.17
N THR A 160 -6.79 9.65 -9.02
CA THR A 160 -6.49 8.48 -8.18
C THR A 160 -6.77 8.76 -6.70
N GLY A 161 -6.52 9.98 -6.23
CA GLY A 161 -6.90 10.39 -4.87
C GLY A 161 -8.41 10.40 -4.64
N ILE A 162 -9.20 10.87 -5.61
CA ILE A 162 -10.67 10.91 -5.49
C ILE A 162 -11.27 9.50 -5.41
N ILE A 163 -10.77 8.57 -6.22
CA ILE A 163 -11.33 7.20 -6.28
C ILE A 163 -10.87 6.30 -5.12
N GLY A 164 -9.91 6.72 -4.30
CA GLY A 164 -9.34 5.88 -3.25
C GLY A 164 -10.37 5.36 -2.24
N ILE A 165 -11.24 6.23 -1.75
CA ILE A 165 -12.30 5.83 -0.81
C ILE A 165 -13.28 4.83 -1.45
N LEU A 166 -13.58 4.99 -2.74
CA LEU A 166 -14.42 4.03 -3.46
C LEU A 166 -13.76 2.64 -3.51
N PHE A 167 -12.46 2.59 -3.77
CA PHE A 167 -11.71 1.33 -3.80
C PHE A 167 -11.62 0.68 -2.40
N ALA A 168 -11.50 1.47 -1.33
CA ALA A 168 -11.60 0.98 0.04
C ALA A 168 -12.95 0.32 0.32
N ILE A 169 -14.05 1.00 -0.03
CA ILE A 169 -15.42 0.52 0.20
C ILE A 169 -15.67 -0.77 -0.58
N LEU A 170 -15.38 -0.76 -1.88
CA LEU A 170 -15.58 -1.94 -2.73
C LEU A 170 -14.72 -3.11 -2.23
N GLY A 171 -13.45 -2.85 -1.93
CA GLY A 171 -12.50 -3.87 -1.49
C GLY A 171 -12.84 -4.54 -0.18
N MET A 172 -13.21 -3.78 0.83
CA MET A 172 -13.32 -4.32 2.19
C MET A 172 -14.71 -4.86 2.51
N TYR A 173 -15.76 -4.36 1.87
CA TYR A 173 -17.13 -4.77 2.17
C TYR A 173 -17.74 -5.70 1.13
N ILE A 174 -17.11 -5.83 -0.05
CA ILE A 174 -17.59 -6.71 -1.12
C ILE A 174 -16.48 -7.70 -1.47
N GLN A 175 -16.62 -8.95 -1.03
CA GLN A 175 -15.61 -10.00 -1.20
C GLN A 175 -15.14 -10.18 -2.65
N PHE A 176 -16.06 -10.05 -3.62
CA PHE A 176 -15.75 -10.12 -5.05
C PHE A 176 -14.72 -9.07 -5.52
N PHE A 177 -14.62 -7.94 -4.81
CA PHE A 177 -13.71 -6.84 -5.13
C PHE A 177 -12.53 -6.74 -4.16
N SER A 178 -12.26 -7.75 -3.33
CA SER A 178 -11.22 -7.75 -2.29
C SER A 178 -9.82 -7.35 -2.74
N VAL A 179 -9.50 -7.48 -4.04
CA VAL A 179 -8.21 -7.08 -4.62
C VAL A 179 -8.12 -5.57 -4.93
N PHE A 180 -9.25 -4.86 -4.97
CA PHE A 180 -9.29 -3.46 -5.39
C PHE A 180 -8.36 -2.55 -4.57
N PRO A 181 -8.27 -2.64 -3.23
CA PRO A 181 -7.34 -1.84 -2.43
C PRO A 181 -5.89 -1.90 -2.94
N TYR A 182 -5.42 -3.09 -3.34
CA TYR A 182 -4.08 -3.28 -3.92
C TYR A 182 -3.92 -2.58 -5.27
N TYR A 183 -4.94 -2.66 -6.14
CA TYR A 183 -4.93 -1.95 -7.42
C TYR A 183 -4.94 -0.43 -7.24
N TRP A 184 -5.62 0.07 -6.21
CA TRP A 184 -5.56 1.49 -5.89
C TRP A 184 -4.14 1.94 -5.55
N PHE A 185 -3.41 1.19 -4.71
CA PHE A 185 -2.03 1.52 -4.39
C PHE A 185 -1.14 1.56 -5.65
N MET A 186 -1.32 0.60 -6.58
CA MET A 186 -0.60 0.62 -7.86
C MET A 186 -0.87 1.90 -8.66
N LEU A 187 -2.15 2.25 -8.82
CA LEU A 187 -2.57 3.46 -9.52
C LEU A 187 -2.06 4.73 -8.84
N TRP A 188 -2.11 4.77 -7.51
CA TRP A 188 -1.62 5.90 -6.71
C TRP A 188 -0.12 6.12 -6.91
N PHE A 189 0.70 5.09 -6.73
CA PHE A 189 2.16 5.22 -6.86
C PHE A 189 2.60 5.45 -8.30
N PHE A 190 1.88 4.93 -9.29
CA PHE A 190 2.11 5.26 -10.69
C PHE A 190 1.82 6.75 -10.97
N ALA A 191 0.67 7.25 -10.53
CA ALA A 191 0.30 8.66 -10.69
C ALA A 191 1.27 9.59 -9.96
N ALA A 192 1.67 9.24 -8.74
CA ALA A 192 2.67 9.97 -7.96
C ALA A 192 4.04 9.97 -8.63
N THR A 193 4.45 8.88 -9.27
CA THR A 193 5.70 8.80 -10.04
C THR A 193 5.71 9.82 -11.18
N ILE A 194 4.66 9.81 -12.00
CA ILE A 194 4.51 10.75 -13.12
C ILE A 194 4.55 12.19 -12.60
N PHE A 195 3.76 12.47 -11.55
CA PHE A 195 3.69 13.78 -10.93
C PHE A 195 5.06 14.27 -10.42
N LEU A 196 5.79 13.44 -9.67
CA LEU A 196 7.06 13.82 -9.07
C LEU A 196 8.15 14.04 -10.13
N PHE A 197 8.22 13.19 -11.16
CA PHE A 197 9.18 13.38 -12.26
C PHE A 197 8.84 14.57 -13.17
N GLU A 198 7.57 14.83 -13.46
CA GLU A 198 7.16 16.02 -14.21
C GLU A 198 7.60 17.31 -13.49
N ASN A 199 7.46 17.36 -12.16
CA ASN A 199 7.89 18.49 -11.34
C ASN A 199 9.41 18.58 -11.14
N PHE A 200 10.14 17.47 -11.26
CA PHE A 200 11.61 17.50 -11.32
C PHE A 200 12.07 18.18 -12.61
N SER A 201 11.56 17.76 -13.77
CA SER A 201 11.94 18.32 -15.07
C SER A 201 11.70 19.83 -15.15
N LYS A 202 10.56 20.32 -14.64
CA LYS A 202 10.22 21.76 -14.60
C LYS A 202 11.12 22.62 -13.71
N ARG A 203 11.95 22.03 -12.84
CA ARG A 203 12.92 22.77 -12.01
C ARG A 203 14.33 22.78 -12.57
N VAL A 204 14.60 21.93 -13.56
CA VAL A 204 15.92 21.79 -14.19
C VAL A 204 16.01 22.64 -15.47
N LEU A 205 14.87 23.01 -16.05
CA LEU A 205 14.71 23.98 -17.12
C LEU A 205 14.39 25.37 -16.56
#